data_AF-A0A9E4NKQ8-F1
#
_entry.id   AF-A0A9E4NKQ8-F1
#
_cell.length_a   1.000
_cell.length_b   1.000
_cell.length_c   1.000
_cell.angle_alpha   90.00
_cell.angle_beta   90.00
_cell.angle_gamma   90.00
#
_symmetry.space_group_name_H-M   'P 1'
#
loop_
_entity.id
_entity.type
_entity.pdbx_description
1 polymer ?
#
loop_
_entity_poly.entity_id
_entity_poly.type
_entity_poly.pdbx_seq_one_letter_code
_entity_poly.pdbx_strand_id
1 'polypeptide(L)' 'MPNVMIRVKDGGALLFYIAKKDQEDEIAHVETDTEDAWGGEVELTDGSKYYIDPITPRPSFPTTLRFKRA' A
#
# COMPACT_ATOMS: atom_id res chain seq x y z
N MET A 1 6.74 -10.94 6.15
CA MET A 1 5.80 -10.27 5.23
C MET A 1 4.64 -9.72 6.06
N PRO A 2 4.57 -8.41 6.30
CA PRO A 2 3.47 -7.81 7.07
C PRO A 2 2.14 -7.93 6.32
N ASN A 3 1.06 -8.12 7.08
CA ASN A 3 -0.30 -7.84 6.61
C ASN A 3 -0.53 -6.34 6.82
N VAL A 4 -0.93 -5.67 5.76
CA VAL A 4 -1.08 -4.22 5.71
C VAL A 4 -2.49 -3.92 5.25
N MET A 5 -3.22 -3.13 6.02
CA MET A 5 -4.47 -2.57 5.56
C MET A 5 -4.18 -1.31 4.75
N ILE A 6 -4.62 -1.31 3.50
CA ILE A 6 -4.60 -0.13 2.63
C ILE A 6 -5.99 0.48 2.66
N ARG A 7 -6.09 1.79 2.96
CA ARG A 7 -7.36 2.53 2.99
C ARG A 7 -7.21 3.92 2.36
N VAL A 8 -8.31 4.50 1.88
CA VAL A 8 -8.33 5.87 1.35
C VAL A 8 -8.63 6.85 2.50
N LYS A 9 -7.85 7.93 2.61
CA LYS A 9 -8.08 9.06 3.55
C LYS A 9 -9.13 10.03 3.00
N ASP A 10 -9.65 10.88 3.89
CA ASP A 10 -10.46 12.06 3.54
C ASP A 10 -9.59 13.06 2.76
N GLY A 11 -9.46 12.85 1.45
CA GLY A 11 -8.53 13.57 0.58
C GLY A 11 -8.00 12.74 -0.60
N GLY A 12 -8.25 11.43 -0.62
CA GLY A 12 -7.88 10.54 -1.72
C GLY A 12 -6.52 9.85 -1.57
N ALA A 13 -5.68 10.29 -0.62
CA ALA A 13 -4.41 9.64 -0.32
C ALA A 13 -4.61 8.21 0.22
N LEU A 14 -3.70 7.29 -0.12
CA LEU A 14 -3.69 5.95 0.42
C LEU A 14 -2.91 5.90 1.74
N LEU A 15 -3.49 5.26 2.74
CA LEU A 15 -2.87 4.95 4.03
C LEU A 15 -2.39 3.51 4.07
N PHE A 16 -1.22 3.31 4.66
CA PHE A 16 -0.55 2.03 4.87
C PHE A 16 -0.50 1.70 6.36
N TYR A 17 -1.36 0.79 6.83
CA TYR A 17 -1.47 0.44 8.25
C TYR A 17 -1.01 -1.00 8.56
N ILE A 18 0.01 -1.14 9.39
CA ILE A 18 0.50 -2.42 9.91
C ILE A 18 -0.06 -2.66 11.30
N ALA A 19 -1.19 -3.36 11.40
CA ALA A 19 -1.88 -3.61 12.67
C ALA A 19 -0.99 -4.25 13.76
N LYS A 20 -0.07 -5.16 13.39
CA LYS A 20 0.83 -5.81 14.36
C LYS A 20 1.85 -4.88 15.01
N LYS A 21 2.12 -3.72 14.39
CA LYS A 21 3.10 -2.74 14.88
C LYS A 21 2.43 -1.47 15.39
N ASP A 22 1.11 -1.36 15.25
CA ASP A 22 0.37 -0.11 15.44
C ASP A 22 1.04 1.07 14.70
N GLN A 23 1.50 0.79 13.48
CA GLN A 23 2.23 1.75 12.65
C GLN A 23 1.35 2.09 11.44
N GLU A 24 1.11 3.37 11.21
CA GLU A 24 0.51 3.89 9.99
C GLU A 24 1.38 4.99 9.36
N ASP A 25 1.34 5.06 8.03
CA ASP A 25 1.90 6.16 7.25
C ASP A 25 1.09 6.34 5.94
N GLU A 26 1.25 7.47 5.27
CA GLU A 26 0.75 7.68 3.92
C GLU A 26 1.68 7.05 2.88
N ILE A 27 1.08 6.58 1.78
CA ILE A 27 1.82 6.12 0.61
C ILE A 27 2.22 7.35 -0.21
N ALA A 28 3.53 7.57 -0.34
CA ALA A 28 4.09 8.63 -1.16
C ALA A 28 4.12 8.26 -2.65
N HIS A 29 4.37 6.98 -2.96
CA HIS A 29 4.46 6.49 -4.34
C HIS A 29 4.12 5.00 -4.45
N VAL A 30 3.52 4.61 -5.57
CA VAL A 30 3.29 3.22 -5.98
C VAL A 30 3.79 3.09 -7.43
N GLU A 31 4.66 2.11 -7.68
CA GLU A 31 5.25 1.88 -9.01
C GLU A 31 4.19 1.70 -10.10
N THR A 32 3.10 1.00 -9.81
CA THR A 32 1.93 0.87 -10.69
C THR A 32 0.65 1.20 -9.92
N ASP A 33 -0.03 2.29 -10.30
CA ASP A 33 -1.38 2.65 -9.80
C ASP A 33 -2.24 3.13 -10.97
N THR A 34 -2.85 2.18 -11.68
CA THR A 34 -3.77 2.41 -12.80
C THR A 34 -5.09 1.68 -12.53
N GLU A 35 -6.14 1.93 -13.32
CA GLU A 35 -7.41 1.20 -13.18
C GLU A 35 -7.23 -0.33 -13.37
N ASP A 36 -6.26 -0.74 -14.19
CA ASP A 36 -6.02 -2.14 -14.57
C ASP A 36 -5.03 -2.87 -13.66
N ALA A 37 -4.17 -2.15 -12.92
CA ALA A 37 -3.15 -2.76 -12.10
C ALA A 37 -2.73 -1.90 -10.91
N TRP A 38 -2.38 -2.56 -9.81
CA TRP A 38 -1.85 -1.90 -8.62
C TRP A 38 -0.75 -2.72 -7.94
N GLY A 39 0.40 -2.12 -7.64
CA GLY A 39 1.48 -2.77 -6.88
C GLY A 39 2.87 -2.42 -7.41
N GLY A 40 3.82 -3.33 -7.19
CA GLY A 40 5.26 -3.09 -7.38
C GLY A 40 5.91 -2.54 -6.11
N GLU A 41 6.93 -1.69 -6.26
CA GLU A 41 7.50 -0.93 -5.16
C GLU A 41 6.50 0.13 -4.63
N VAL A 42 6.32 0.13 -3.31
CA VAL A 42 5.50 1.08 -2.55
C VAL A 42 6.39 1.82 -1.56
N GLU A 43 6.44 3.14 -1.70
CA GLU A 43 7.22 4.03 -0.84
C GLU A 43 6.29 4.83 0.09
N LEU A 44 6.62 4.88 1.37
CA LEU A 44 5.91 5.65 2.40
C LEU A 44 6.55 7.03 2.59
N THR A 45 5.84 7.96 3.24
CA THR A 45 6.38 9.33 3.44
C THR A 45 7.61 9.38 4.36
N ASP A 46 7.79 8.37 5.21
CA ASP A 46 9.00 8.19 6.03
C ASP A 46 10.21 7.64 5.24
N GLY A 47 10.05 7.35 3.94
CA GLY A 47 11.09 6.79 3.07
C GLY A 47 11.20 5.25 3.13
N SER A 48 10.36 4.57 3.91
CA SER A 48 10.30 3.11 3.94
C SER A 48 9.76 2.55 2.63
N LYS A 49 10.36 1.44 2.18
CA LYS A 49 9.98 0.75 0.95
C LYS A 49 9.46 -0.65 1.21
N TYR A 50 8.39 -0.99 0.51
CA TYR A 50 7.74 -2.30 0.52
C TYR A 50 7.49 -2.74 -0.91
N TYR A 51 7.32 -4.05 -1.09
CA TYR A 51 7.01 -4.62 -2.40
C TYR A 51 5.81 -5.53 -2.32
N ILE A 52 4.94 -5.45 -3.33
CA ILE A 52 3.85 -6.40 -3.57
C ILE A 52 3.81 -6.74 -5.05
N ASP A 53 3.57 -8.02 -5.36
CA ASP A 53 3.38 -8.43 -6.73
C ASP A 53 2.15 -7.67 -7.31
N PRO A 54 2.25 -7.04 -8.49
CA PRO A 54 1.14 -6.28 -9.06
C PRO A 54 -0.16 -7.08 -9.14
N ILE A 55 -1.25 -6.45 -8.71
CA ILE A 55 -2.58 -7.03 -8.64
C ILE A 55 -3.43 -6.45 -9.77
N THR A 56 -4.09 -7.32 -10.54
CA THR A 56 -5.01 -6.96 -11.62
C THR A 56 -6.36 -7.62 -11.39
N PRO A 57 -7.48 -6.87 -11.43
CA PRO A 57 -7.55 -5.41 -11.56
C PRO A 57 -7.11 -4.69 -10.27
N ARG A 58 -7.01 -3.35 -10.31
CA ARG A 58 -6.74 -2.54 -9.11
C ARG A 58 -7.68 -2.94 -7.97
N PRO A 59 -7.15 -3.23 -6.76
CA PRO A 59 -7.99 -3.58 -5.62
C PRO A 59 -8.97 -2.47 -5.24
N SER A 60 -10.15 -2.85 -4.77
CA SER A 60 -11.03 -1.91 -4.08
C SER A 60 -10.50 -1.69 -2.66
N PHE A 61 -10.31 -0.43 -2.28
CA PHE A 61 -9.90 -0.05 -0.93
C PHE A 61 -11.12 0.34 -0.09
N PRO A 62 -11.17 -0.03 1.21
CA PRO A 62 -10.09 -0.63 1.98
C PRO A 62 -9.91 -2.14 1.76
N THR A 63 -8.67 -2.62 1.76
CA THR A 63 -8.35 -4.06 1.71
C THR A 63 -7.08 -4.38 2.50
N THR A 64 -6.90 -5.65 2.92
CA THR A 64 -5.69 -6.12 3.58
C THR A 64 -4.84 -6.92 2.61
N LEU A 65 -3.59 -6.48 2.40
CA LEU A 65 -2.65 -7.07 1.47
C LEU A 65 -1.37 -7.51 2.18
N ARG A 66 -0.64 -8.46 1.57
CA ARG A 66 0.56 -9.05 2.15
C ARG A 66 1.81 -8.55 1.42
N PHE A 67 2.58 -7.72 2.09
CA PHE A 67 3.78 -7.09 1.52
C PHE A 67 5.06 -7.86 1.86
N LYS A 68 6.06 -7.69 1.00
CA LYS A 68 7.46 -8.02 1.23
C LYS A 68 8.18 -6.72 1.65
N ARG A 69 9.23 -6.80 2.47
CA ARG A 69 10.14 -5.66 2.63
C ARG A 69 11.01 -5.63 1.38
N ALA A 70 11.16 -4.45 0.78
CA ALA A 70 12.14 -4.22 -0.28
C ALA A 70 13.55 -4.17 0.32
#